data_AF-A0A094AHM0-F1
#
_entry.id   AF-A0A094AHM0-F1
#
_cell.length_a   1.000
_cell.length_b   1.000
_cell.length_c   1.000
_cell.angle_alpha   90.00
_cell.angle_beta   90.00
_cell.angle_gamma   90.00
#
_symmetry.space_group_name_H-M   'P 1'
#
loop_
_entity.id
_entity.type
_entity.pdbx_description
1 polymer ?
#
loop_
_entity_poly.entity_id
_entity_poly.type
_entity_poly.pdbx_seq_one_letter_code
_entity_poly.pdbx_strand_id
1 'polypeptide(L)'
;SLQIPYLFNIALALSTYLPAFPAAPGATFALLRKMDHAFASLLTGRDVGSGEVLPGLEEVGSGMSRTDMVRCKSIVEQTRVVVVEVMGREGEVEDEDETGTVVGTEDEATTTDGERDTEMGWDEDEAESANEMDVAKVYENTIVRLDEALNRGTAYDVGASG
;
A
#
# COMPACT_ATOMS: atom_id res chain seq x y z
N SER A 1 23.36 -7.17 -3.13
CA SER A 1 22.93 -6.32 -4.27
C SER A 1 21.50 -6.67 -4.60
N LEU A 2 20.54 -5.95 -4.03
CA LEU A 2 19.13 -6.10 -4.40
C LEU A 2 18.98 -5.43 -5.77
N GLN A 3 18.83 -6.22 -6.83
CA GLN A 3 18.66 -5.69 -8.18
C GLN A 3 17.33 -4.93 -8.21
N ILE A 4 17.34 -3.61 -8.34
CA ILE A 4 16.15 -2.77 -8.51
C ILE A 4 15.12 -3.35 -9.51
N PRO A 5 15.54 -3.96 -10.63
CA PRO A 5 14.62 -4.69 -11.51
C PRO A 5 13.75 -5.76 -10.84
N TYR A 6 14.29 -6.47 -9.84
CA TYR A 6 13.54 -7.49 -9.11
C TYR A 6 12.44 -6.88 -8.24
N LEU A 7 12.74 -5.77 -7.55
CA LEU A 7 11.75 -5.06 -6.74
C LEU A 7 10.64 -4.45 -7.62
N PHE A 8 10.99 -3.95 -8.80
CA PHE A 8 10.00 -3.51 -9.79
C PHE A 8 9.11 -4.64 -10.28
N ASN A 9 9.66 -5.85 -10.48
CA ASN A 9 8.85 -7.00 -10.87
C ASN A 9 7.86 -7.40 -9.77
N ILE A 10 8.25 -7.34 -8.49
CA ILE A 10 7.34 -7.59 -7.37
C ILE A 10 6.22 -6.54 -7.34
N ALA A 11 6.56 -5.25 -7.48
CA ALA A 11 5.58 -4.16 -7.49
C ALA A 11 4.60 -4.30 -8.66
N LEU A 12 5.11 -4.63 -9.84
CA LEU A 12 4.29 -4.87 -11.01
C LEU A 12 3.37 -6.08 -10.80
N ALA A 13 3.91 -7.19 -10.28
CA ALA A 13 3.11 -8.37 -9.97
C ALA A 13 1.99 -8.05 -8.98
N LEU A 14 2.27 -7.26 -7.94
CA LEU A 14 1.24 -6.80 -7.00
C LEU A 14 0.12 -6.06 -7.73
N SER A 15 0.44 -5.02 -8.52
CA SER A 15 -0.58 -4.28 -9.28
C SER A 15 -1.33 -5.14 -10.31
N THR A 16 -0.69 -6.18 -10.85
CA THR A 16 -1.27 -7.06 -11.86
C THR A 16 -2.25 -8.05 -11.25
N TYR A 17 -1.91 -8.61 -10.09
CA TYR A 17 -2.68 -9.69 -9.48
C TYR A 17 -3.65 -9.22 -8.41
N LEU A 18 -3.48 -8.02 -7.83
CA LEU A 18 -4.39 -7.50 -6.81
C LEU A 18 -5.88 -7.56 -7.23
N PRO A 19 -6.27 -7.23 -8.48
CA PRO A 19 -7.66 -7.33 -8.91
C PRO A 19 -8.23 -8.75 -9.00
N ALA A 20 -7.37 -9.78 -8.99
CA ALA A 20 -7.77 -11.17 -9.16
C ALA A 20 -8.13 -11.86 -7.84
N PHE A 21 -7.98 -11.18 -6.70
CA PHE A 21 -8.31 -11.69 -5.37
C PHE A 21 -9.45 -10.87 -4.76
N PRO A 22 -10.21 -11.44 -3.80
CA PRO A 22 -11.08 -10.67 -2.93
C PRO A 22 -10.31 -9.53 -2.27
N ALA A 23 -10.99 -8.43 -2.00
CA ALA A 23 -10.39 -7.31 -1.30
C ALA A 23 -9.92 -7.77 0.09
N ALA A 24 -8.68 -7.39 0.42
CA ALA A 24 -8.06 -7.67 1.70
C ALA A 24 -7.28 -6.42 2.13
N PRO A 25 -7.97 -5.35 2.56
CA PRO A 25 -7.38 -4.02 2.76
C PRO A 25 -6.19 -4.04 3.72
N GLY A 26 -6.35 -4.64 4.91
CA GLY A 26 -5.29 -4.67 5.93
C GLY A 26 -4.00 -5.34 5.46
N ALA A 27 -4.09 -6.49 4.79
CA ALA A 27 -2.93 -7.20 4.24
C ALA A 27 -2.30 -6.43 3.07
N THR A 28 -3.14 -5.87 2.20
CA THR A 28 -2.70 -5.08 1.04
C THR A 28 -1.95 -3.82 1.46
N PHE A 29 -2.50 -3.03 2.37
CA PHE A 29 -1.85 -1.82 2.87
C PHE A 29 -0.59 -2.13 3.67
N ALA A 30 -0.57 -3.20 4.46
CA ALA A 30 0.65 -3.61 5.16
C ALA A 30 1.80 -3.94 4.19
N LEU A 31 1.50 -4.57 3.04
CA LEU A 31 2.48 -4.81 1.99
C LEU A 31 2.90 -3.50 1.30
N LEU A 32 1.94 -2.68 0.88
CA LEU A 32 2.19 -1.41 0.19
C LEU A 32 3.03 -0.45 1.04
N ARG A 33 2.81 -0.40 2.37
CA ARG A 33 3.66 0.40 3.29
C ARG A 33 5.12 -0.04 3.28
N LYS A 34 5.40 -1.35 3.22
CA LYS A 34 6.77 -1.88 3.12
C LYS A 34 7.39 -1.53 1.77
N MET A 35 6.61 -1.61 0.69
CA MET A 35 7.07 -1.25 -0.65
C MET A 35 7.37 0.25 -0.76
N ASP A 36 6.50 1.08 -0.20
CA ASP A 36 6.70 2.53 -0.12
C ASP A 36 7.98 2.87 0.64
N HIS A 37 8.16 2.29 1.83
CA HIS A 37 9.38 2.45 2.60
C HIS A 37 10.63 2.03 1.82
N ALA A 38 10.59 0.89 1.13
CA ALA A 38 11.72 0.37 0.37
C ALA A 38 12.09 1.28 -0.81
N PHE A 39 11.11 1.71 -1.62
CA PHE A 39 11.37 2.61 -2.74
C PHE A 39 11.82 4.01 -2.28
N ALA A 40 11.16 4.58 -1.27
CA ALA A 40 11.57 5.84 -0.66
C ALA A 40 13.02 5.80 -0.13
N SER A 41 13.41 4.68 0.48
CA SER A 41 14.78 4.49 0.97
C SER A 41 15.78 4.36 -0.17
N LEU A 42 15.45 3.59 -1.20
CA LEU A 42 16.30 3.45 -2.40
C LEU A 42 16.51 4.78 -3.13
N LEU A 43 15.47 5.63 -3.22
CA LEU A 43 15.55 6.95 -3.85
C LEU A 43 16.51 7.90 -3.13
N THR A 44 16.69 7.75 -1.83
CA THR A 44 17.55 8.62 -1.01
C THR A 44 18.89 7.99 -0.65
N GLY A 45 19.09 6.70 -0.99
CA GLY A 45 20.26 5.93 -0.57
C GLY A 45 20.35 5.72 0.95
N ARG A 46 19.28 6.02 1.68
CA ARG A 46 19.20 5.96 3.15
C ARG A 46 17.88 5.35 3.56
N ASP A 47 17.88 4.62 4.67
CA ASP A 47 16.65 4.17 5.30
C ASP A 47 15.83 5.38 5.73
N VAL A 48 14.57 5.48 5.30
CA VAL A 48 13.73 6.66 5.60
C VAL A 48 13.22 6.68 7.04
N GLY A 49 13.26 5.56 7.75
CA GLY A 49 12.88 5.46 9.16
C GLY A 49 14.04 5.77 10.11
N SER A 50 15.24 5.26 9.83
CA SER A 50 16.41 5.41 10.70
C SER A 50 17.40 6.48 10.24
N GLY A 51 17.40 6.86 8.95
CA GLY A 51 18.36 7.77 8.34
C GLY A 51 19.73 7.16 8.03
N GLU A 52 19.92 5.87 8.37
CA GLU A 52 21.16 5.14 8.10
C GLU A 52 21.38 4.97 6.60
N VAL A 53 22.65 4.98 6.19
CA VAL A 53 23.01 4.72 4.78
C VAL A 53 22.66 3.29 4.43
N LEU A 54 22.00 3.09 3.30
CA LEU A 54 21.68 1.75 2.83
C LEU A 54 22.97 1.01 2.45
N PRO A 55 23.12 -0.27 2.87
CA PRO A 55 24.30 -1.06 2.52
C PRO A 55 24.50 -1.16 1.00
N GLY A 56 25.72 -0.86 0.54
CA GLY A 56 26.08 -0.88 -0.88
C GLY A 56 25.69 0.38 -1.67
N LEU A 57 25.21 1.43 -1.00
CA LEU A 57 24.89 2.74 -1.60
C LEU A 57 25.70 3.89 -1.00
N GLU A 58 26.76 3.57 -0.26
CA GLU A 58 27.57 4.52 0.50
C GLU A 58 28.23 5.59 -0.39
N GLU A 59 28.63 5.23 -1.60
CA GLU A 59 29.33 6.12 -2.54
C GLU A 59 28.42 6.76 -3.60
N VAL A 60 27.27 6.13 -3.90
CA VAL A 60 26.41 6.52 -5.03
C VAL A 60 25.34 7.55 -4.62
N GLY A 61 24.98 7.60 -3.34
CA GLY A 61 24.04 8.58 -2.77
C GLY A 61 22.56 8.38 -3.14
N SER A 62 22.26 7.76 -4.29
CA SER A 62 20.93 7.27 -4.67
C SER A 62 21.06 5.86 -5.24
N GLY A 63 20.12 4.97 -4.91
CA GLY A 63 20.05 3.63 -5.50
C GLY A 63 19.47 3.59 -6.90
N MET A 64 18.73 4.63 -7.32
CA MET A 64 18.01 4.64 -8.59
C MET A 64 18.63 5.59 -9.61
N SER A 65 18.80 5.10 -10.84
CA SER A 65 19.08 5.95 -12.00
C SER A 65 17.84 6.76 -12.40
N ARG A 66 18.01 7.79 -13.25
CA ARG A 66 16.88 8.56 -13.80
C ARG A 66 15.84 7.68 -14.50
N THR A 67 16.29 6.66 -15.23
CA THR A 67 15.42 5.69 -15.89
C THR A 67 14.64 4.85 -14.88
N ASP A 68 15.30 4.41 -13.79
CA ASP A 68 14.63 3.67 -12.73
C ASP A 68 13.58 4.53 -12.03
N MET A 69 13.86 5.82 -11.79
CA MET A 69 12.90 6.74 -11.18
C MET A 69 11.64 6.93 -12.03
N VAL A 70 11.80 7.14 -13.35
CA VAL A 70 10.64 7.25 -14.25
C VAL A 70 9.83 5.95 -14.28
N ARG A 71 10.51 4.79 -14.29
CA ARG A 71 9.85 3.48 -14.22
C ARG A 71 9.12 3.27 -12.89
N CYS A 72 9.76 3.65 -11.78
CA CYS A 72 9.16 3.59 -10.45
C CYS A 72 7.90 4.45 -10.38
N LYS A 73 7.95 5.69 -10.90
CA LYS A 73 6.80 6.60 -10.98
C LYS A 73 5.61 5.96 -11.69
N SER A 74 5.84 5.39 -12.87
CA SER A 74 4.78 4.70 -13.62
C SER A 74 4.17 3.53 -12.84
N ILE A 75 4.98 2.73 -12.14
CA ILE A 75 4.50 1.58 -11.36
C ILE A 75 3.66 2.03 -10.15
N VAL A 76 4.11 3.05 -9.40
CA VAL A 76 3.38 3.51 -8.21
C VAL A 76 2.06 4.18 -8.59
N GLU A 77 2.04 4.96 -9.67
CA GLU A 77 0.80 5.57 -10.19
C GLU A 77 -0.20 4.50 -10.63
N GLN A 78 0.26 3.50 -11.40
CA GLN A 78 -0.59 2.37 -11.80
C GLN A 78 -1.13 1.59 -10.60
N THR A 79 -0.29 1.33 -9.60
CA THR A 79 -0.71 0.60 -8.40
C THR A 79 -1.78 1.35 -7.62
N ARG A 80 -1.68 2.69 -7.53
CA ARG A 80 -2.70 3.51 -6.85
C ARG A 80 -4.06 3.43 -7.53
N VAL A 81 -4.10 3.47 -8.86
CA VAL A 81 -5.35 3.28 -9.61
C VAL A 81 -5.96 1.92 -9.30
N VAL A 82 -5.15 0.86 -9.34
CA VAL A 82 -5.62 -0.50 -9.04
C VAL A 82 -6.14 -0.62 -7.60
N VAL A 83 -5.47 -0.02 -6.62
CA VAL A 83 -5.92 -0.06 -5.23
C VAL A 83 -7.24 0.66 -5.05
N VAL A 84 -7.42 1.84 -5.66
CA VAL A 84 -8.70 2.57 -5.63
C VAL A 84 -9.80 1.72 -6.26
N GLU A 85 -9.54 1.06 -7.39
CA GLU A 85 -10.52 0.20 -8.05
C GLU A 85 -10.88 -1.04 -7.23
N VAL A 86 -9.92 -1.66 -6.54
CA VAL A 86 -10.17 -2.88 -5.74
C VAL A 86 -10.88 -2.55 -4.44
N MET A 87 -10.46 -1.51 -3.73
CA MET A 87 -11.07 -1.11 -2.45
C MET A 87 -12.42 -0.41 -2.66
N GLY A 88 -12.61 0.29 -3.79
CA GLY A 88 -13.90 0.90 -4.13
C GLY A 88 -15.01 -0.11 -4.48
N ARG A 89 -14.67 -1.39 -4.71
CA ARG A 89 -15.65 -2.47 -4.95
C ARG A 89 -16.27 -3.02 -3.66
N GLU A 90 -15.65 -2.80 -2.50
CA GLU A 90 -16.18 -3.30 -1.22
C GLU A 90 -17.57 -2.70 -0.92
N GLY A 91 -17.86 -1.48 -1.39
CA GLY A 91 -19.19 -0.85 -1.25
C GLY A 91 -20.27 -1.32 -2.23
N GLU A 92 -19.99 -2.27 -3.13
CA GLU A 92 -20.97 -2.79 -4.12
C GLU A 92 -21.42 -4.25 -3.84
N VAL A 93 -20.90 -4.91 -2.79
CA VAL A 93 -21.14 -6.35 -2.52
C VAL A 93 -21.95 -6.66 -1.25
N GLU A 94 -22.62 -5.67 -0.67
CA GLU A 94 -23.66 -5.89 0.35
C GLU A 94 -25.05 -5.72 -0.25
N ASP A 95 -25.50 -6.65 -1.10
CA ASP A 95 -26.92 -6.86 -1.45
C ASP A 95 -27.05 -8.15 -2.28
N GLU A 96 -26.74 -9.31 -1.69
CA GLU A 96 -27.27 -10.59 -2.18
C GLU A 96 -27.86 -11.40 -1.02
N ASP A 97 -29.02 -10.92 -0.57
CA ASP A 97 -30.19 -11.65 -0.09
C ASP A 97 -29.98 -12.94 0.72
N GLU A 98 -30.09 -12.76 2.04
CA GLU A 98 -30.67 -13.70 2.99
C GLU A 98 -31.94 -14.37 2.42
N THR A 99 -31.82 -15.60 1.91
CA THR A 99 -32.98 -16.49 1.70
C THR A 99 -32.78 -17.80 2.46
N GLY A 100 -32.81 -17.69 3.79
CA GLY A 100 -32.79 -18.81 4.73
C GLY A 100 -33.99 -18.79 5.67
N THR A 101 -35.22 -18.77 5.16
CA THR A 101 -36.42 -19.03 5.98
C THR A 101 -36.37 -20.47 6.50
N VAL A 102 -36.04 -20.66 7.78
CA VAL A 102 -36.46 -21.84 8.56
C VAL A 102 -37.06 -21.37 9.88
N VAL A 103 -38.32 -21.78 10.04
CA VAL A 103 -39.21 -21.56 11.18
C VAL A 103 -38.82 -22.46 12.36
N GLY A 104 -38.82 -21.87 13.56
CA GLY A 104 -39.31 -22.48 14.79
C GLY A 104 -38.31 -23.26 15.66
N THR A 105 -38.11 -22.82 16.91
CA THR A 105 -38.73 -23.40 18.13
C THR A 105 -37.94 -22.93 19.37
N GLU A 106 -38.68 -22.38 20.33
CA GLU A 106 -38.37 -22.09 21.74
C GLU A 106 -37.70 -23.24 22.53
N ASP A 107 -36.69 -22.95 23.38
CA ASP A 107 -36.62 -23.48 24.77
C ASP A 107 -35.53 -22.81 25.66
N GLU A 108 -35.74 -22.87 26.97
CA GLU A 108 -35.15 -22.07 28.05
C GLU A 108 -33.77 -22.47 28.63
N ALA A 109 -33.14 -21.47 29.28
CA ALA A 109 -32.38 -21.49 30.55
C ALA A 109 -31.07 -22.30 30.70
N THR A 110 -29.97 -21.61 31.06
CA THR A 110 -29.32 -21.66 32.40
C THR A 110 -27.91 -21.06 32.38
N THR A 111 -27.65 -20.23 33.38
CA THR A 111 -26.39 -19.59 33.78
C THR A 111 -25.19 -20.54 33.94
N THR A 112 -24.00 -20.13 33.48
CA THR A 112 -22.78 -20.22 34.32
C THR A 112 -21.69 -19.27 33.84
N ASP A 113 -20.95 -18.80 34.84
CA ASP A 113 -20.00 -17.71 34.92
C ASP A 113 -18.63 -18.02 34.29
N GLY A 114 -17.98 -16.96 33.79
CA GLY A 114 -16.53 -16.83 33.76
C GLY A 114 -15.77 -17.41 32.56
N GLU A 115 -15.49 -16.56 31.58
CA GLU A 115 -14.12 -16.21 31.17
C GLU A 115 -14.17 -15.03 30.17
N ARG A 116 -13.51 -13.93 30.53
CA ARG A 116 -13.33 -12.76 29.65
C ARG A 116 -12.47 -13.20 28.49
N ASP A 117 -13.06 -13.36 27.31
CA ASP A 117 -12.33 -13.16 26.07
C ASP A 117 -12.76 -11.83 25.47
N THR A 118 -11.78 -11.01 25.15
CA THR A 118 -11.99 -9.63 24.71
C THR A 118 -12.38 -9.69 23.25
N GLU A 119 -13.66 -9.92 23.00
CA GLU A 119 -14.27 -9.73 21.68
C GLU A 119 -14.14 -8.23 21.35
N MET A 120 -13.06 -7.90 20.64
CA MET A 120 -12.96 -6.65 19.92
C MET A 120 -14.03 -6.70 18.83
N GLY A 121 -15.23 -6.23 19.15
CA GLY A 121 -16.18 -5.80 18.13
C GLY A 121 -15.56 -4.61 17.43
N TRP A 122 -14.95 -4.86 16.28
CA TRP A 122 -14.56 -3.79 15.36
C TRP A 122 -15.85 -3.43 14.63
N ASP A 123 -16.47 -2.32 15.01
CA ASP A 123 -17.58 -1.74 14.25
C ASP A 123 -17.11 -1.57 12.80
N GLU A 124 -17.78 -2.25 11.86
CA GLU A 124 -17.43 -2.28 10.42
C GLU A 124 -17.33 -0.86 9.83
N ASP A 125 -18.11 0.08 10.36
CA ASP A 125 -18.10 1.51 10.01
C ASP A 125 -16.77 2.23 10.32
N GLU A 126 -16.06 1.86 11.40
CA GLU A 126 -14.78 2.49 11.75
C GLU A 126 -13.63 1.92 10.89
N ALA A 127 -13.73 0.64 10.52
CA ALA A 127 -12.78 -0.03 9.63
C ALA A 127 -12.83 0.53 8.21
N GLU A 128 -14.02 0.83 7.68
CA GLU A 128 -14.19 1.41 6.34
C GLU A 128 -13.51 2.79 6.23
N SER A 129 -13.70 3.67 7.23
CA SER A 129 -13.05 4.99 7.26
C SER A 129 -11.52 4.91 7.40
N ALA A 130 -11.03 3.92 8.16
CA ALA A 130 -9.60 3.67 8.32
C ALA A 130 -8.98 3.17 6.99
N ASN A 131 -9.71 2.35 6.23
CA ASN A 131 -9.30 1.88 4.92
C ASN A 131 -9.30 3.01 3.88
N GLU A 132 -10.31 3.90 3.86
CA GLU A 132 -10.37 5.05 2.94
C GLU A 132 -9.15 5.99 3.15
N MET A 133 -8.80 6.29 4.41
CA MET A 133 -7.60 7.08 4.72
C MET A 133 -6.31 6.38 4.27
N ASP A 134 -6.28 5.05 4.29
CA ASP A 134 -5.12 4.26 3.87
C ASP A 134 -4.98 4.18 2.33
N VAL A 135 -6.08 4.24 1.55
CA VAL A 135 -6.04 4.36 0.08
C VAL A 135 -5.29 5.63 -0.35
N ALA A 136 -5.54 6.76 0.32
CA ALA A 136 -4.90 8.03 -0.01
C ALA A 136 -3.37 8.01 0.19
N LYS A 137 -2.88 7.22 1.16
CA LYS A 137 -1.46 7.14 1.57
C LYS A 137 -0.63 6.17 0.75
N VAL A 138 -1.23 5.42 -0.19
CA VAL A 138 -0.51 4.44 -1.00
C VAL A 138 0.63 5.12 -1.76
N TYR A 139 1.87 4.68 -1.48
CA TYR A 139 3.12 5.21 -2.04
C TYR A 139 3.41 6.70 -1.78
N GLU A 140 2.85 7.29 -0.72
CA GLU A 140 3.03 8.72 -0.41
C GLU A 140 4.51 9.12 -0.29
N ASN A 141 5.32 8.38 0.49
CA ASN A 141 6.73 8.73 0.68
C ASN A 141 7.55 8.62 -0.61
N THR A 142 7.24 7.62 -1.42
CA THR A 142 7.89 7.34 -2.69
C THR A 142 7.58 8.43 -3.70
N ILE A 143 6.30 8.84 -3.81
CA ILE A 143 5.87 9.88 -4.76
C ILE A 143 6.54 11.21 -4.44
N VAL A 144 6.52 11.63 -3.17
CA VAL A 144 7.16 12.89 -2.75
C VAL A 144 8.65 12.89 -3.14
N ARG A 145 9.37 11.81 -2.84
CA ARG A 145 10.80 11.70 -3.15
C ARG A 145 11.09 11.59 -4.64
N LEU A 146 10.22 10.91 -5.41
CA LEU A 146 10.33 10.84 -6.87
C LEU A 146 10.18 12.22 -7.49
N ASP A 147 9.16 12.99 -7.08
CA ASP A 147 8.92 14.32 -7.62
C ASP A 147 10.07 15.26 -7.27
N GLU A 148 10.57 15.23 -6.04
CA GLU A 148 11.77 15.97 -5.67
C GLU A 148 13.00 15.56 -6.51
N ALA A 149 13.24 14.25 -6.68
CA ALA A 149 14.42 13.76 -7.39
C ALA A 149 14.37 14.03 -8.90
N LEU A 150 13.20 13.89 -9.52
CA LEU A 150 12.99 14.18 -10.94
C LEU A 150 13.02 15.69 -11.21
N ASN A 151 12.49 16.53 -10.32
CA ASN A 151 12.55 17.99 -10.45
C ASN A 151 13.96 18.54 -10.22
N ARG A 152 14.76 17.93 -9.32
CA ARG A 152 16.19 18.28 -9.21
C ARG A 152 16.92 18.08 -10.54
N GLY A 153 16.59 17.03 -11.30
CA GLY A 153 17.22 16.75 -12.59
C GLY A 153 16.81 17.66 -13.76
N THR A 154 15.72 18.43 -13.63
CA THR A 154 15.26 19.39 -14.65
C THR A 154 15.73 20.82 -14.37
N ALA A 155 15.91 21.18 -13.10
CA ALA A 155 16.37 22.51 -12.70
C ALA A 155 17.78 22.86 -13.18
N TYR A 156 18.68 21.88 -13.33
CA TYR A 156 20.06 22.11 -13.82
C TYR A 156 20.16 22.25 -15.34
N ASP A 157 19.15 21.84 -16.11
CA ASP A 157 19.19 21.84 -17.58
C ASP A 157 18.80 23.22 -18.17
N VAL A 158 18.09 24.05 -17.39
CA VAL A 158 17.63 25.38 -17.84
C VAL A 158 18.73 26.45 -17.72
N GLY A 159 19.83 26.17 -17.01
CA GLY A 159 20.91 27.13 -16.75
C GLY A 159 22.09 27.10 -17.74
N ALA A 160 22.12 26.18 -18.70
CA ALA A 160 23.28 25.96 -19.59
C ALA A 160 23.14 26.54 -21.01
N SER A 161 22.10 27.33 -21.27
CA SER A 161 21.93 28.07 -22.52
C SER A 161 21.81 29.57 -22.23
N GLY A 162 22.95 30.24 -22.07
CA GLY A 162 23.07 31.69 -21.90
C GLY A 162 24.46 32.16 -22.30
#